data_AF-A5FF68-F1
#
_entry.id   AF-A5FF68-F1
#
_cell.length_a   1.000
_cell.length_b   1.000
_cell.length_c   1.000
_cell.angle_alpha   90.00
_cell.angle_beta   90.00
_cell.angle_gamma   90.00
#
_symmetry.space_group_name_H-M   'P 1'
#
loop_
_entity.id
_entity.type
_entity.pdbx_description
1 polymer ?
#
loop_
_entity_poly.entity_id
_entity_poly.type
_entity_poly.pdbx_seq_one_letter_code
_entity_poly.pdbx_strand_id
1 'polypeptide(L)'
;MDNTFSVYKIDDRSLVAFIKREIHNLALQLGFKPHRAAETDIIIAELTSNLIKYAGGGDLLYRSHHNGSCNEIEIYCLDKGTGIENIAKIMKDGYSTSSTLGQGIGAIKRLSNDFQIYSMRGWGTVQYIKICDKTDLCIPNSNTGLDISALSVNYPGERVCGDGYHIKYTRKGFQIFVGDGLGHGANAHEAVEQAVRAFKQCAENDPVAVLRYVHEHVKKSRGLVATIAAVDFEAETWNICGIGNINTRIYNGLDNKTYTPYNGIIGHNIPRTINSTVVPYQKHQIIIMHSDGLRTRWNLSELNSIIKQSPAIIASALYIDNVRGTDDATVLVGKII
;
A
#
# COMPACT_ATOMS: atom_id res chain seq x y z
N MET A 1 3.92 -11.81 -8.07
CA MET A 1 4.29 -10.38 -8.18
C MET A 1 4.80 -10.04 -6.81
N ASP A 2 6.06 -9.63 -6.70
CA ASP A 2 6.58 -9.20 -5.41
C ASP A 2 5.87 -7.89 -5.04
N ASN A 3 5.02 -7.96 -4.02
CA ASN A 3 4.26 -6.81 -3.55
C ASN A 3 5.05 -6.01 -2.50
N THR A 4 6.25 -6.47 -2.14
CA THR A 4 7.07 -5.93 -1.06
C THR A 4 7.84 -4.69 -1.51
N PHE A 5 7.92 -3.69 -0.62
CA PHE A 5 8.75 -2.52 -0.79
C PHE A 5 10.11 -2.72 -0.14
N SER A 6 11.17 -2.32 -0.84
CA SER A 6 12.46 -2.02 -0.21
C SER A 6 12.33 -0.75 0.60
N VAL A 7 12.81 -0.76 1.85
CA VAL A 7 12.72 0.38 2.78
C VAL A 7 14.11 0.88 3.13
N TYR A 8 14.34 2.17 2.95
CA TYR A 8 15.56 2.85 3.37
C TYR A 8 15.25 4.01 4.30
N LYS A 9 15.83 3.97 5.50
CA LYS A 9 15.83 5.11 6.41
C LYS A 9 16.91 6.10 5.97
N ILE A 10 16.50 7.31 5.63
CA ILE A 10 17.35 8.40 5.16
C ILE A 10 17.60 9.35 6.31
N ASP A 11 18.73 9.22 6.99
CA ASP A 11 19.15 10.12 8.07
C ASP A 11 20.52 10.79 7.80
N ASP A 12 21.30 10.26 6.85
CA ASP A 12 22.58 10.83 6.45
C ASP A 12 22.73 11.03 4.93
N ARG A 13 23.52 12.04 4.54
CA ARG A 13 23.79 12.38 3.13
C ARG A 13 24.55 11.29 2.39
N SER A 14 25.29 10.42 3.06
CA SER A 14 26.05 9.33 2.43
C SER A 14 25.13 8.29 1.76
N LEU A 15 23.91 8.11 2.27
CA LEU A 15 22.94 7.15 1.75
C LEU A 15 22.32 7.61 0.42
N VAL A 16 22.30 8.91 0.16
CA VAL A 16 21.70 9.50 -1.05
C VAL A 16 22.34 8.93 -2.32
N ALA A 17 23.68 8.87 -2.37
CA ALA A 17 24.39 8.38 -3.55
C ALA A 17 24.18 6.86 -3.76
N PHE A 18 24.09 6.10 -2.66
CA PHE A 18 23.85 4.66 -2.69
C PHE A 18 22.47 4.34 -3.27
N ILE A 19 21.42 4.95 -2.72
CA ILE A 19 20.02 4.69 -3.10
C ILE A 19 19.75 5.15 -4.52
N LYS A 20 20.28 6.31 -4.91
CA LYS A 20 20.18 6.78 -6.29
C LYS A 20 20.77 5.75 -7.26
N ARG A 21 21.99 5.25 -6.99
CA ARG A 21 22.64 4.23 -7.83
C ARG A 21 21.82 2.93 -7.88
N GLU A 22 21.26 2.52 -6.76
CA GLU A 22 20.44 1.31 -6.67
C GLU A 22 19.16 1.42 -7.52
N ILE A 23 18.39 2.49 -7.35
CA ILE A 23 17.16 2.74 -8.11
C ILE A 23 17.47 2.99 -9.60
N HIS A 24 18.59 3.65 -9.92
CA HIS A 24 19.07 3.81 -11.29
C HIS A 24 19.33 2.45 -11.97
N ASN A 25 20.06 1.57 -11.28
CA ASN A 25 20.36 0.23 -11.80
C ASN A 25 19.08 -0.59 -11.96
N LEU A 26 18.14 -0.49 -11.02
CA LEU A 26 16.82 -1.10 -11.13
C LEU A 26 16.07 -0.59 -12.36
N ALA A 27 16.04 0.73 -12.60
CA ALA A 27 15.41 1.31 -13.78
C ALA A 27 15.98 0.74 -15.09
N LEU A 28 17.32 0.67 -15.19
CA LEU A 28 17.98 0.07 -16.37
C LEU A 28 17.64 -1.42 -16.52
N GLN A 29 17.62 -2.18 -15.43
CA GLN A 29 17.25 -3.61 -15.44
C GLN A 29 15.80 -3.83 -15.90
N LEU A 30 14.90 -2.92 -15.55
CA LEU A 30 13.51 -2.91 -16.00
C LEU A 30 13.35 -2.45 -17.46
N GLY A 31 14.43 -2.04 -18.13
CA GLY A 31 14.40 -1.60 -19.53
C GLY A 31 14.11 -0.11 -19.73
N PHE A 32 14.23 0.71 -18.68
CA PHE A 32 14.15 2.16 -18.84
C PHE A 32 15.30 2.63 -19.74
N LYS A 33 15.00 3.54 -20.67
CA LYS A 33 16.03 4.17 -21.49
C LYS A 33 16.99 4.98 -20.60
N PRO A 34 18.28 5.14 -20.96
CA PRO A 34 19.24 5.89 -20.15
C PRO A 34 18.77 7.31 -19.77
N HIS A 35 18.08 7.99 -20.68
CA HIS A 35 17.45 9.29 -20.40
C HIS A 35 16.42 9.22 -19.27
N ARG A 36 15.53 8.21 -19.29
CA ARG A 36 14.48 8.04 -18.27
C ARG A 36 15.06 7.61 -16.91
N ALA A 37 16.14 6.84 -16.91
CA ALA A 37 16.90 6.53 -15.70
C ALA A 37 17.54 7.80 -15.10
N ALA A 38 18.09 8.70 -15.93
CA ALA A 38 18.62 9.99 -15.47
C ALA A 38 17.52 10.94 -14.92
N GLU A 39 16.32 10.91 -15.50
CA GLU A 39 15.16 11.62 -14.92
C GLU A 39 14.74 11.06 -13.56
N THR A 40 14.81 9.73 -13.42
CA THR A 40 14.57 9.04 -12.15
C THR A 40 15.59 9.50 -11.09
N ASP A 41 16.86 9.64 -11.46
CA ASP A 41 17.91 10.15 -10.57
C ASP A 41 17.61 11.55 -10.01
N ILE A 42 17.05 12.43 -10.84
CA ILE A 42 16.64 13.78 -10.42
C ILE A 42 15.55 13.67 -9.35
N ILE A 43 14.53 12.83 -9.58
CA ILE A 43 13.45 12.61 -8.62
C ILE A 43 14.01 12.11 -7.28
N ILE A 44 14.86 11.09 -7.30
CA ILE A 44 15.45 10.53 -6.06
C ILE A 44 16.32 11.56 -5.33
N ALA A 45 17.10 12.35 -6.07
CA ALA A 45 17.94 13.40 -5.49
C ALA A 45 17.11 14.47 -4.77
N GLU A 46 15.99 14.91 -5.36
CA GLU A 46 15.10 15.90 -4.76
C GLU A 46 14.36 15.31 -3.54
N LEU A 47 13.82 14.09 -3.64
CA LEU A 47 13.13 13.42 -2.53
C LEU A 47 14.05 13.26 -1.30
N THR A 48 15.23 12.69 -1.50
CA THR A 48 16.19 12.45 -0.41
C THR A 48 16.80 13.75 0.14
N SER A 49 17.06 14.75 -0.71
CA SER A 49 17.45 16.09 -0.27
C SER A 49 16.38 16.72 0.63
N ASN A 50 15.10 16.54 0.29
CA ASN A 50 14.00 17.11 1.07
C ASN A 50 13.88 16.48 2.46
N LEU A 51 14.03 15.15 2.55
CA LEU A 51 14.06 14.45 3.84
C LEU A 51 15.15 15.02 4.76
N ILE A 52 16.37 15.18 4.23
CA ILE A 52 17.52 15.65 5.02
C ILE A 52 17.38 17.13 5.41
N LYS A 53 17.00 18.00 4.46
CA LYS A 53 16.98 19.45 4.69
C LYS A 53 15.80 19.93 5.52
N TYR A 54 14.63 19.28 5.41
CA TYR A 54 13.38 19.81 5.96
C TYR A 54 12.74 18.93 7.02
N ALA A 55 13.11 17.65 7.10
CA ALA A 55 12.49 16.73 8.06
C ALA A 55 13.45 16.12 9.08
N GLY A 56 14.77 16.32 8.93
CA GLY A 56 15.76 15.65 9.76
C GLY A 56 15.87 14.14 9.47
N GLY A 57 15.38 13.73 8.29
CA GLY A 57 15.33 12.36 7.81
C GLY A 57 13.91 11.83 7.60
N GLY A 58 13.81 10.58 7.18
CA GLY A 58 12.55 9.88 6.93
C GLY A 58 12.77 8.55 6.22
N ASP A 59 11.70 7.96 5.71
CA ASP A 59 11.72 6.67 5.02
C ASP A 59 11.49 6.86 3.53
N LEU A 60 12.34 6.24 2.72
CA LEU A 60 12.13 6.06 1.29
C LEU A 60 11.81 4.59 1.02
N LEU A 61 10.61 4.32 0.52
CA LEU A 61 10.17 3.00 0.12
C LEU A 61 10.07 2.96 -1.39
N TYR A 62 10.53 1.88 -2.03
CA TYR A 62 10.27 1.68 -3.45
C TYR A 62 10.08 0.21 -3.81
N ARG A 63 9.35 -0.01 -4.91
CA ARG A 63 9.25 -1.33 -5.56
C ARG A 63 9.15 -1.16 -7.06
N SER A 64 9.45 -2.22 -7.80
CA SER A 64 9.19 -2.31 -9.23
C SER A 64 7.95 -3.12 -9.52
N HIS A 65 7.14 -2.69 -10.47
CA HIS A 65 6.00 -3.44 -10.95
C HIS A 65 6.02 -3.55 -12.48
N HIS A 66 5.41 -4.61 -13.01
CA HIS A 66 5.15 -4.76 -14.43
C HIS A 66 3.64 -4.86 -14.65
N ASN A 67 3.03 -3.78 -15.13
CA ASN A 67 1.58 -3.66 -15.30
C ASN A 67 1.10 -4.20 -16.67
N GLY A 68 1.77 -5.22 -17.20
CA GLY A 68 1.51 -5.81 -18.52
C GLY A 68 1.93 -4.95 -19.72
N SER A 69 1.73 -3.63 -19.65
CA SER A 69 1.93 -2.66 -20.75
C SER A 69 3.19 -1.79 -20.60
N CYS A 70 3.73 -1.69 -19.40
CA CYS A 70 4.91 -0.92 -19.05
C CYS A 70 5.58 -1.46 -17.77
N ASN A 71 6.88 -1.20 -17.65
CA ASN A 71 7.58 -1.34 -16.38
C ASN A 71 7.46 -0.03 -15.60
N GLU A 72 7.26 -0.14 -14.29
CA GLU A 72 7.11 1.02 -13.41
C GLU A 72 7.90 0.85 -12.11
N ILE A 73 8.33 1.99 -11.57
CA ILE A 73 8.92 2.13 -10.23
C ILE A 73 7.94 2.97 -9.42
N GLU A 74 7.49 2.40 -8.31
CA GLU A 74 6.62 3.05 -7.33
C GLU A 74 7.48 3.46 -6.14
N ILE A 75 7.36 4.71 -5.69
CA ILE A 75 8.15 5.27 -4.59
C ILE A 75 7.22 5.97 -3.60
N TYR A 76 7.44 5.73 -2.32
CA TYR A 76 6.90 6.50 -1.22
C TYR A 76 8.04 7.19 -0.48
N CYS A 77 7.88 8.47 -0.20
CA CYS A 77 8.83 9.26 0.58
C CYS A 77 8.08 9.87 1.76
N LEU A 78 8.43 9.41 2.96
CA LEU A 78 7.64 9.57 4.18
C LEU A 78 8.48 10.24 5.26
N ASP A 79 7.99 11.33 5.85
CA ASP A 79 8.68 11.98 6.96
C ASP A 79 7.72 12.44 8.07
N LYS A 80 8.28 12.56 9.28
CA LYS A 80 7.62 13.13 10.47
C LYS A 80 8.19 14.51 10.81
N GLY A 81 8.57 15.27 9.78
CA GLY A 81 9.17 16.59 9.91
C GLY A 81 8.16 17.66 10.27
N THR A 82 8.50 18.93 10.00
CA THR A 82 7.62 20.06 10.32
C THR A 82 6.32 20.09 9.52
N GLY A 83 6.28 19.35 8.39
CA GLY A 83 5.21 19.41 7.40
C GLY A 83 5.17 20.73 6.62
N ILE A 84 4.23 20.80 5.68
CA ILE A 84 4.01 21.88 4.72
C ILE A 84 2.60 22.41 4.95
N GLU A 85 2.48 23.70 5.31
CA GLU A 85 1.19 24.32 5.63
C GLU A 85 0.32 24.58 4.39
N ASN A 86 0.92 25.01 3.28
CA ASN A 86 0.18 25.32 2.05
C ASN A 86 0.84 24.69 0.82
N ILE A 87 0.48 23.43 0.57
CA ILE A 87 0.92 22.68 -0.61
C ILE A 87 0.56 23.43 -1.90
N ALA A 88 -0.67 23.96 -2.00
CA ALA A 88 -1.14 24.63 -3.21
C ALA A 88 -0.26 25.85 -3.59
N LYS A 89 0.27 26.56 -2.61
CA LYS A 89 1.21 27.67 -2.82
C LYS A 89 2.55 27.16 -3.38
N ILE A 90 3.13 26.13 -2.77
CA ILE A 90 4.39 25.52 -3.23
C ILE A 90 4.26 24.96 -4.64
N MET A 91 3.08 24.45 -5.01
CA MET A 91 2.82 23.88 -6.33
C MET A 91 2.55 24.93 -7.43
N LYS A 92 2.04 26.13 -7.08
CA LYS A 92 1.74 27.21 -8.04
C LYS A 92 2.96 28.08 -8.33
N ASP A 93 3.72 28.41 -7.29
CA ASP A 93 4.83 29.33 -7.40
C ASP A 93 6.09 28.58 -7.85
N GLY A 94 6.23 28.36 -9.16
CA GLY A 94 7.56 28.18 -9.78
C GLY A 94 8.54 29.35 -9.52
N TYR A 95 8.23 30.26 -8.58
CA TYR A 95 8.92 31.47 -8.21
C TYR A 95 9.58 31.33 -6.83
N SER A 96 10.89 31.10 -6.91
CA SER A 96 11.94 31.69 -6.08
C SER A 96 11.52 32.75 -5.04
N THR A 97 11.68 32.39 -3.77
CA THR A 97 12.46 33.19 -2.81
C THR A 97 13.37 32.21 -2.07
N SER A 98 14.69 32.28 -2.34
CA SER A 98 15.78 31.45 -1.80
C SER A 98 15.62 29.92 -1.86
N SER A 99 16.36 29.27 -2.76
CA SER A 99 16.89 27.90 -2.67
C SER A 99 16.14 26.91 -1.75
N THR A 100 15.31 26.02 -2.30
CA THR A 100 15.57 24.55 -2.39
C THR A 100 14.34 23.63 -2.48
N LEU A 101 13.13 24.00 -2.01
CA LEU A 101 11.99 23.04 -1.96
C LEU A 101 11.01 23.09 -3.15
N GLY A 102 10.56 24.28 -3.55
CA GLY A 102 9.50 24.43 -4.57
C GLY A 102 9.90 24.00 -5.98
N GLN A 103 11.16 24.25 -6.36
CA GLN A 103 11.72 23.77 -7.63
C GLN A 103 11.85 22.24 -7.64
N GLY A 104 12.28 21.65 -6.52
CA GLY A 104 12.44 20.21 -6.37
C GLY A 104 11.11 19.48 -6.50
N ILE A 105 10.08 19.92 -5.77
CA ILE A 105 8.72 19.34 -5.87
C ILE A 105 8.14 19.52 -7.28
N GLY A 106 8.34 20.69 -7.90
CA GLY A 106 7.93 20.93 -9.28
C GLY A 106 8.63 19.99 -10.28
N ALA A 107 9.92 19.72 -10.09
CA ALA A 107 10.67 18.76 -10.90
C ALA A 107 10.15 17.33 -10.71
N ILE A 108 9.94 16.90 -9.46
CA ILE A 108 9.36 15.58 -9.15
C ILE A 108 8.03 15.41 -9.89
N LYS A 109 7.11 16.38 -9.77
CA LYS A 109 5.81 16.30 -10.45
C LYS A 109 5.92 16.22 -11.97
N ARG A 110 6.81 17.01 -12.59
CA ARG A 110 6.96 17.03 -14.06
C ARG A 110 7.56 15.75 -14.61
N LEU A 111 8.49 15.14 -13.87
CA LEU A 111 9.23 13.96 -14.32
C LEU A 111 8.48 12.66 -14.00
N SER A 112 7.51 12.68 -13.09
CA SER A 112 6.74 11.49 -12.69
C SER A 112 5.51 11.27 -13.58
N ASN A 113 5.08 10.02 -13.72
CA ASN A 113 3.81 9.66 -14.37
C ASN A 113 2.63 9.86 -13.42
N ASP A 114 2.83 9.64 -12.11
CA ASP A 114 1.92 10.06 -11.04
C ASP A 114 2.73 10.71 -9.93
N PHE A 115 2.18 11.79 -9.36
CA PHE A 115 2.75 12.47 -8.22
C PHE A 115 1.63 12.96 -7.32
N GLN A 116 1.69 12.55 -6.06
CA GLN A 116 0.75 12.96 -5.03
C GLN A 116 1.51 13.33 -3.77
N ILE A 117 1.00 14.32 -3.05
CA ILE A 117 1.62 14.82 -1.83
C ILE A 117 0.54 15.16 -0.83
N TYR A 118 0.75 14.73 0.40
CA TYR A 118 -0.06 15.10 1.54
C TYR A 118 0.85 15.50 2.69
N SER A 119 0.50 16.58 3.37
CA SER A 119 1.32 17.15 4.41
C SER A 119 0.43 17.89 5.39
N MET A 120 0.82 17.86 6.66
CA MET A 120 0.16 18.60 7.72
C MET A 120 1.22 19.16 8.66
N ARG A 121 1.06 20.44 9.03
CA ARG A 121 1.99 21.13 9.91
C ARG A 121 2.07 20.42 11.26
N GLY A 122 3.30 20.10 11.68
CA GLY A 122 3.58 19.37 12.92
C GLY A 122 3.33 17.86 12.87
N TRP A 123 2.92 17.32 11.70
CA TRP A 123 2.76 15.88 11.48
C TRP A 123 3.86 15.32 10.59
N GLY A 124 4.12 15.99 9.46
CA GLY A 124 5.10 15.54 8.47
C GLY A 124 4.57 15.62 7.04
N THR A 125 5.23 14.92 6.13
CA THR A 125 4.87 14.87 4.70
C THR A 125 4.97 13.45 4.16
N VAL A 126 3.99 13.08 3.33
CA VAL A 126 4.00 11.85 2.55
C VAL A 126 3.90 12.20 1.08
N GLN A 127 4.82 11.67 0.29
CA GLN A 127 4.85 11.83 -1.17
C GLN A 127 4.77 10.46 -1.80
N TYR A 128 3.88 10.33 -2.78
CA TYR A 128 3.73 9.14 -3.60
C TYR A 128 4.10 9.47 -5.04
N ILE A 129 4.92 8.62 -5.64
CA ILE A 129 5.48 8.81 -6.96
C ILE A 129 5.36 7.50 -7.74
N LYS A 130 4.91 7.61 -8.99
CA LYS A 130 5.02 6.53 -9.97
C LYS A 130 5.80 6.99 -11.18
N ILE A 131 6.77 6.20 -11.60
CA ILE A 131 7.63 6.44 -12.76
C ILE A 131 7.51 5.23 -13.68
N CYS A 132 7.02 5.42 -14.90
CA CYS A 132 6.97 4.38 -15.94
C CYS A 132 8.16 4.51 -16.89
N ASP A 133 8.52 3.41 -17.54
CA ASP A 133 9.51 3.37 -18.63
C ASP A 133 9.11 4.27 -19.83
N LYS A 134 7.81 4.50 -20.01
CA LYS A 134 7.20 5.40 -21.00
C LYS A 134 6.70 6.67 -20.32
N THR A 135 7.16 7.83 -20.80
CA THR A 135 6.79 9.16 -20.27
C THR A 135 5.32 9.51 -20.51
N ASP A 136 4.79 9.14 -21.68
CA ASP A 136 3.46 9.59 -22.13
C ASP A 136 2.33 8.68 -21.64
N LEU A 137 2.67 7.67 -20.83
CA LEU A 137 1.69 6.73 -20.32
C LEU A 137 0.81 7.43 -19.27
N CYS A 138 -0.42 7.73 -19.65
CA CYS A 138 -1.46 8.11 -18.72
C CYS A 138 -1.87 6.88 -17.92
N ILE A 139 -1.78 6.94 -16.60
CA ILE A 139 -2.27 5.88 -15.73
C ILE A 139 -3.80 5.95 -15.78
N PRO A 140 -4.49 4.95 -16.36
CA PRO A 140 -5.93 5.01 -16.47
C PRO A 140 -6.55 4.94 -15.07
N ASN A 141 -7.57 5.76 -14.83
CA ASN A 141 -8.45 5.54 -13.68
C ASN A 141 -9.06 4.15 -13.79
N SER A 142 -9.00 3.40 -12.70
CA SER A 142 -9.59 2.06 -12.61
C SER A 142 -11.09 2.12 -12.94
N ASN A 143 -11.49 1.56 -14.08
CA ASN A 143 -12.90 1.44 -14.48
C ASN A 143 -13.64 0.31 -13.71
N THR A 144 -13.02 -0.29 -12.69
CA THR A 144 -13.59 -1.42 -11.95
C THR A 144 -14.50 -1.01 -10.79
N GLY A 145 -14.69 0.30 -10.56
CA GLY A 145 -15.43 0.85 -9.42
C GLY A 145 -14.66 0.82 -8.10
N LEU A 146 -13.43 0.29 -8.10
CA LEU A 146 -12.52 0.22 -6.97
C LEU A 146 -11.17 0.84 -7.36
N ASP A 147 -10.79 1.90 -6.66
CA ASP A 147 -9.43 2.45 -6.65
C ASP A 147 -8.67 1.85 -5.46
N ILE A 148 -7.49 1.29 -5.65
CA ILE A 148 -6.80 0.50 -4.62
C ILE A 148 -5.30 0.74 -4.63
N SER A 149 -4.73 0.83 -3.43
CA SER A 149 -3.28 0.79 -3.22
C SER A 149 -2.96 -0.05 -1.98
N ALA A 150 -1.78 -0.66 -1.99
CA ALA A 150 -1.28 -1.40 -0.85
C ALA A 150 0.23 -1.21 -0.70
N LEU A 151 0.64 -1.05 0.55
CA LEU A 151 2.01 -0.89 1.00
C LEU A 151 2.33 -2.09 1.90
N SER A 152 3.27 -2.93 1.45
CA SER A 152 3.73 -4.12 2.16
C SER A 152 5.25 -4.04 2.36
N VAL A 153 5.72 -4.17 3.59
CA VAL A 153 7.14 -4.21 3.93
C VAL A 153 7.43 -5.46 4.74
N ASN A 154 8.60 -6.04 4.53
CA ASN A 154 9.01 -7.21 5.27
C ASN A 154 9.63 -6.88 6.62
N TYR A 155 9.66 -7.87 7.51
CA TYR A 155 10.39 -7.81 8.78
C TYR A 155 11.87 -7.42 8.53
N PRO A 156 12.46 -6.52 9.33
CA PRO A 156 13.85 -6.08 9.12
C PRO A 156 14.85 -7.23 9.07
N GLY A 157 15.63 -7.29 7.99
CA GLY A 157 16.63 -8.33 7.76
C GLY A 157 16.14 -9.54 6.95
N GLU A 158 14.82 -9.67 6.75
CA GLU A 158 14.27 -10.64 5.80
C GLU A 158 14.39 -10.14 4.36
N ARG A 159 14.18 -11.06 3.41
CA ARG A 159 14.18 -10.76 1.97
C ARG A 159 12.80 -10.78 1.33
N VAL A 160 11.82 -11.32 2.05
CA VAL A 160 10.45 -11.50 1.57
C VAL A 160 9.49 -11.18 2.70
N CYS A 161 8.35 -10.59 2.35
CA CYS A 161 7.28 -10.29 3.30
C CYS A 161 6.47 -11.55 3.62
N GLY A 162 6.25 -11.81 4.91
CA GLY A 162 5.33 -12.84 5.38
C GLY A 162 3.85 -12.52 5.15
N ASP A 163 3.52 -11.26 4.86
CA ASP A 163 2.18 -10.81 4.49
C ASP A 163 1.92 -10.84 2.99
N GLY A 164 0.64 -10.75 2.60
CA GLY A 164 0.26 -10.59 1.21
C GLY A 164 -1.21 -10.26 1.00
N TYR A 165 -1.52 -9.83 -0.21
CA TYR A 165 -2.87 -9.47 -0.61
C TYR A 165 -3.14 -9.84 -2.07
N HIS A 166 -4.42 -9.98 -2.41
CA HIS A 166 -4.84 -10.13 -3.79
C HIS A 166 -6.26 -9.63 -4.02
N ILE A 167 -6.54 -9.14 -5.23
CA ILE A 167 -7.86 -8.69 -5.64
C ILE A 167 -8.33 -9.53 -6.82
N LYS A 168 -9.51 -10.15 -6.67
CA LYS A 168 -10.18 -10.93 -7.71
C LYS A 168 -11.42 -10.19 -8.17
N TYR A 169 -11.46 -9.78 -9.43
CA TYR A 169 -12.66 -9.20 -10.04
C TYR A 169 -13.55 -10.30 -10.63
N THR A 170 -14.86 -10.17 -10.44
CA THR A 170 -15.86 -11.07 -11.01
C THR A 170 -16.93 -10.25 -11.72
N ARG A 171 -17.86 -10.89 -12.44
CA ARG A 171 -18.99 -10.18 -13.06
C ARG A 171 -19.97 -9.62 -12.03
N LYS A 172 -19.97 -10.17 -10.81
CA LYS A 172 -20.90 -9.81 -9.73
C LYS A 172 -20.33 -8.78 -8.75
N GLY A 173 -19.04 -8.46 -8.85
CA GLY A 173 -18.34 -7.63 -7.87
C GLY A 173 -16.84 -7.89 -7.87
N PHE A 174 -16.24 -7.78 -6.70
CA PHE A 174 -14.83 -8.07 -6.50
C PHE A 174 -14.60 -8.63 -5.10
N GLN A 175 -13.45 -9.28 -4.90
CA GLN A 175 -13.03 -9.85 -3.62
C GLN A 175 -11.61 -9.38 -3.31
N ILE A 176 -11.40 -8.90 -2.09
CA ILE A 176 -10.12 -8.49 -1.54
C ILE A 176 -9.70 -9.54 -0.52
N PHE A 177 -8.53 -10.13 -0.71
CA PHE A 177 -7.84 -10.98 0.24
C PHE A 177 -6.68 -10.20 0.85
N VAL A 178 -6.55 -10.20 2.18
CA VAL A 178 -5.33 -9.81 2.90
C VAL A 178 -5.02 -10.90 3.91
N GLY A 179 -3.78 -11.37 3.95
CA GLY A 179 -3.33 -12.40 4.86
C GLY A 179 -1.90 -12.17 5.34
N ASP A 180 -1.58 -12.84 6.44
CA ASP A 180 -0.35 -12.73 7.20
C ASP A 180 0.04 -14.16 7.63
N GLY A 181 1.18 -14.61 7.12
CA GLY A 181 1.72 -15.94 7.38
C GLY A 181 2.30 -16.02 8.78
N LEU A 182 2.15 -17.15 9.48
CA LEU A 182 2.65 -17.23 10.86
C LEU A 182 4.17 -17.01 10.96
N GLY A 183 4.57 -15.99 11.72
CA GLY A 183 5.97 -15.57 11.84
C GLY A 183 6.44 -14.78 10.62
N HIS A 184 7.75 -14.68 10.38
CA HIS A 184 8.28 -13.91 9.26
C HIS A 184 9.15 -14.75 8.31
N GLY A 185 9.57 -14.13 7.21
CA GLY A 185 10.53 -14.68 6.25
C GLY A 185 9.94 -15.74 5.32
N ALA A 186 10.82 -16.57 4.74
CA ALA A 186 10.47 -17.44 3.61
C ALA A 186 9.30 -18.40 3.87
N ASN A 187 9.20 -18.98 5.07
CA ASN A 187 8.14 -19.94 5.39
C ASN A 187 6.77 -19.27 5.57
N ALA A 188 6.73 -18.04 6.12
CA ALA A 188 5.50 -17.26 6.24
C ALA A 188 5.03 -16.80 4.85
N HIS A 189 5.98 -16.28 4.06
CA HIS A 189 5.76 -15.89 2.67
C HIS A 189 5.21 -17.05 1.82
N GLU A 190 5.78 -18.25 1.94
CA GLU A 190 5.30 -19.43 1.22
C GLU A 190 3.85 -19.77 1.57
N ALA A 191 3.48 -19.70 2.86
CA ALA A 191 2.11 -19.97 3.29
C ALA A 191 1.10 -18.98 2.67
N VAL A 192 1.46 -17.69 2.62
CA VAL A 192 0.63 -16.66 2.01
C VAL A 192 0.56 -16.80 0.49
N GLU A 193 1.67 -17.08 -0.20
CA GLU A 193 1.66 -17.31 -1.65
C GLU A 193 0.79 -18.53 -2.03
N GLN A 194 0.86 -19.61 -1.24
CA GLN A 194 -0.04 -20.77 -1.41
C GLN A 194 -1.51 -20.36 -1.21
N ALA A 195 -1.80 -19.56 -0.19
CA ALA A 195 -3.16 -19.05 0.07
C ALA A 195 -3.67 -18.16 -1.07
N VAL A 196 -2.85 -17.22 -1.56
CA VAL A 196 -3.17 -16.34 -2.68
C VAL A 196 -3.41 -17.16 -3.95
N ARG A 197 -2.61 -18.22 -4.19
CA ARG A 197 -2.82 -19.12 -5.32
C ARG A 197 -4.17 -19.84 -5.23
N ALA A 198 -4.51 -20.38 -4.06
CA ALA A 198 -5.81 -21.02 -3.83
C ALA A 198 -6.97 -20.02 -3.99
N PHE A 199 -6.83 -18.81 -3.44
CA PHE A 199 -7.82 -17.74 -3.57
C PHE A 199 -8.09 -17.37 -5.04
N LYS A 200 -7.03 -17.26 -5.87
CA LYS A 200 -7.14 -17.01 -7.32
C LYS A 200 -7.88 -18.12 -8.07
N GLN A 201 -7.67 -19.37 -7.67
CA GLN A 201 -8.26 -20.54 -8.33
C GLN A 201 -9.70 -20.84 -7.88
N CYS A 202 -10.09 -20.35 -6.70
CA CYS A 202 -11.42 -20.57 -6.15
C CYS A 202 -12.50 -19.86 -6.98
N ALA A 203 -13.52 -20.59 -7.42
CA ALA A 203 -14.66 -20.04 -8.17
C ALA A 203 -15.75 -19.44 -7.28
N GLU A 204 -15.69 -19.67 -5.97
CA GLU A 204 -16.70 -19.18 -5.02
C GLU A 204 -16.66 -17.66 -4.87
N ASN A 205 -17.84 -17.08 -4.62
CA ASN A 205 -18.01 -15.65 -4.33
C ASN A 205 -18.29 -15.39 -2.85
N ASP A 206 -18.83 -16.37 -2.12
CA ASP A 206 -19.06 -16.26 -0.68
C ASP A 206 -17.72 -16.34 0.09
N PRO A 207 -17.38 -15.33 0.92
CA PRO A 207 -16.14 -15.31 1.70
C PRO A 207 -15.95 -16.54 2.58
N VAL A 208 -17.01 -17.10 3.16
CA VAL A 208 -16.89 -18.30 4.02
C VAL A 208 -16.47 -19.51 3.18
N ALA A 209 -17.12 -19.75 2.04
CA ALA A 209 -16.75 -20.82 1.13
C ALA A 209 -15.31 -20.67 0.60
N VAL A 210 -14.91 -19.45 0.21
CA VAL A 210 -13.53 -19.17 -0.24
C VAL A 210 -12.53 -19.42 0.89
N LEU A 211 -12.82 -18.97 2.11
CA LEU A 211 -11.91 -19.16 3.26
C LEU A 211 -11.74 -20.64 3.60
N ARG A 212 -12.81 -21.44 3.54
CA ARG A 212 -12.73 -22.90 3.70
C ARG A 212 -11.93 -23.56 2.58
N TYR A 213 -12.10 -23.11 1.34
CA TYR A 213 -11.30 -23.59 0.23
C TYR A 213 -9.81 -23.31 0.45
N VAL A 214 -9.44 -22.07 0.82
CA VAL A 214 -8.05 -21.70 1.13
C VAL A 214 -7.52 -22.53 2.31
N HIS A 215 -8.32 -22.70 3.37
CA HIS A 215 -7.95 -23.51 4.54
C HIS A 215 -7.50 -24.92 4.16
N GLU A 216 -8.22 -25.60 3.28
CA GLU A 216 -7.85 -26.95 2.83
C GLU A 216 -6.54 -26.97 2.02
N HIS A 217 -6.28 -25.93 1.22
CA HIS A 217 -5.13 -25.88 0.32
C HIS A 217 -3.81 -25.50 1.01
N VAL A 218 -3.87 -24.93 2.21
CA VAL A 218 -2.68 -24.47 2.95
C VAL A 218 -2.36 -25.34 4.18
N LYS A 219 -3.02 -26.50 4.36
CA LYS A 219 -2.81 -27.40 5.50
C LYS A 219 -1.38 -27.90 5.70
N LYS A 220 -0.58 -27.92 4.63
CA LYS A 220 0.82 -28.36 4.67
C LYS A 220 1.81 -27.21 4.83
N SER A 221 1.33 -25.98 4.91
CA SER A 221 2.14 -24.78 5.10
C SER A 221 2.34 -24.50 6.59
N ARG A 222 3.06 -23.42 6.90
CA ARG A 222 3.16 -22.88 8.26
C ARG A 222 1.80 -22.41 8.80
N GLY A 223 0.82 -22.17 7.93
CA GLY A 223 -0.46 -21.57 8.26
C GLY A 223 -0.40 -20.05 8.24
N LEU A 224 -1.58 -19.44 8.23
CA LEU A 224 -1.73 -18.00 8.13
C LEU A 224 -3.03 -17.53 8.79
N VAL A 225 -3.13 -16.23 9.00
CA VAL A 225 -4.38 -15.51 9.26
C VAL A 225 -4.78 -14.76 7.99
N ALA A 226 -6.07 -14.59 7.74
CA ALA A 226 -6.53 -13.82 6.59
C ALA A 226 -7.95 -13.30 6.76
N THR A 227 -8.27 -12.21 6.07
CA THR A 227 -9.64 -11.72 5.88
C THR A 227 -9.95 -11.58 4.40
N ILE A 228 -11.16 -12.00 4.03
CA ILE A 228 -11.74 -11.84 2.68
C ILE A 228 -12.91 -10.87 2.79
N ALA A 229 -12.85 -9.77 2.04
CA ALA A 229 -13.94 -8.83 1.86
C ALA A 229 -14.45 -8.92 0.40
N ALA A 230 -15.69 -9.37 0.22
CA ALA A 230 -16.32 -9.53 -1.08
C ALA A 230 -17.45 -8.52 -1.26
N VAL A 231 -17.52 -7.88 -2.43
CA VAL A 231 -18.67 -7.06 -2.83
C VAL A 231 -19.58 -7.87 -3.73
N ASP A 232 -20.88 -7.76 -3.47
CA ASP A 232 -21.94 -8.14 -4.39
C ASP A 232 -22.64 -6.86 -4.88
N PHE A 233 -22.52 -6.56 -6.17
CA PHE A 233 -23.12 -5.37 -6.77
C PHE A 233 -24.64 -5.48 -6.93
N GLU A 234 -25.19 -6.68 -7.07
CA GLU A 234 -26.63 -6.88 -7.21
C GLU A 234 -27.33 -6.72 -5.85
N ALA A 235 -26.74 -7.28 -4.80
CA ALA A 235 -27.24 -7.13 -3.44
C ALA A 235 -26.83 -5.79 -2.78
N GLU A 236 -25.92 -5.03 -3.39
CA GLU A 236 -25.30 -3.82 -2.82
C GLU A 236 -24.74 -4.06 -1.40
N THR A 237 -23.98 -5.16 -1.22
CA THR A 237 -23.41 -5.52 0.08
C THR A 237 -21.93 -5.86 0.02
N TRP A 238 -21.23 -5.51 1.09
CA TRP A 238 -20.00 -6.16 1.52
C TRP A 238 -20.33 -7.41 2.34
N ASN A 239 -19.69 -8.51 1.99
CA ASN A 239 -19.68 -9.75 2.74
C ASN A 239 -18.24 -9.97 3.21
N ILE A 240 -18.03 -10.04 4.54
CA ILE A 240 -16.67 -10.09 5.11
C ILE A 240 -16.54 -11.29 6.03
N CYS A 241 -15.52 -12.10 5.81
CA CYS A 241 -15.17 -13.22 6.68
C CYS A 241 -13.64 -13.32 6.82
N GLY A 242 -13.16 -13.50 8.04
CA GLY A 242 -11.74 -13.64 8.33
C GLY A 242 -11.48 -14.51 9.54
N ILE A 243 -10.25 -15.04 9.59
CA ILE A 243 -9.69 -15.82 10.67
C ILE A 243 -8.40 -15.13 11.14
N GLY A 244 -8.25 -14.96 12.45
CA GLY A 244 -7.08 -14.37 13.09
C GLY A 244 -7.25 -12.88 13.40
N ASN A 245 -6.29 -12.07 12.99
CA ASN A 245 -6.13 -10.68 13.47
C ASN A 245 -5.92 -9.64 12.36
N ILE A 246 -6.22 -9.95 11.10
CA ILE A 246 -6.25 -8.94 10.03
C ILE A 246 -7.32 -7.89 10.38
N ASN A 247 -6.87 -6.65 10.62
CA ASN A 247 -7.78 -5.55 10.92
C ASN A 247 -8.51 -5.15 9.64
N THR A 248 -9.82 -4.91 9.71
CA THR A 248 -10.61 -4.44 8.57
C THR A 248 -11.60 -3.39 9.03
N ARG A 249 -11.55 -2.21 8.43
CA ARG A 249 -12.46 -1.09 8.71
C ARG A 249 -13.03 -0.53 7.40
N ILE A 250 -14.32 -0.23 7.41
CA ILE A 250 -15.00 0.47 6.32
C ILE A 250 -15.45 1.83 6.83
N TYR A 251 -15.04 2.89 6.14
CA TYR A 251 -15.42 4.28 6.41
C TYR A 251 -16.48 4.75 5.43
N ASN A 252 -17.53 5.37 5.97
CA ASN A 252 -18.65 5.95 5.22
C ASN A 252 -18.73 7.45 5.54
N GLY A 253 -17.69 8.20 5.18
CA GLY A 253 -17.57 9.61 5.57
C GLY A 253 -17.03 9.76 7.00
N LEU A 254 -17.89 10.18 7.94
CA LEU A 254 -17.50 10.43 9.34
C LEU A 254 -17.56 9.18 10.22
N ASP A 255 -18.41 8.22 9.86
CA ASP A 255 -18.56 6.97 10.61
C ASP A 255 -17.68 5.87 10.02
N ASN A 256 -17.31 4.91 10.87
CA ASN A 256 -16.63 3.70 10.44
C ASN A 256 -17.22 2.46 11.12
N LYS A 257 -17.13 1.33 10.41
CA LYS A 257 -17.50 0.01 10.91
C LYS A 257 -16.26 -0.88 10.89
N THR A 258 -15.89 -1.38 12.07
CA THR A 258 -14.78 -2.33 12.22
C THR A 258 -15.32 -3.76 12.16
N TYR A 259 -14.71 -4.59 11.33
CA TYR A 259 -14.95 -6.03 11.29
C TYR A 259 -14.04 -6.73 12.32
N THR A 260 -14.59 -7.73 13.01
CA THR A 260 -13.86 -8.58 13.96
C THR A 260 -13.77 -10.00 13.38
N PRO A 261 -12.57 -10.48 13.00
CA PRO A 261 -12.37 -11.85 12.54
C PRO A 261 -12.60 -12.89 13.64
N TYR A 262 -12.81 -14.15 13.26
CA TYR A 262 -12.88 -15.25 14.23
C TYR A 262 -11.48 -15.71 14.64
N ASN A 263 -11.35 -16.24 15.87
CA ASN A 263 -10.09 -16.84 16.31
C ASN A 263 -9.79 -18.14 15.55
N GLY A 264 -8.54 -18.33 15.17
CA GLY A 264 -8.06 -19.54 14.51
C GLY A 264 -6.84 -19.28 13.64
N ILE A 265 -6.39 -20.32 12.95
CA ILE A 265 -5.28 -20.29 12.01
C ILE A 265 -5.68 -21.09 10.76
N ILE A 266 -5.66 -20.44 9.61
CA ILE A 266 -5.97 -21.06 8.32
C ILE A 266 -4.86 -22.07 7.99
N GLY A 267 -5.23 -23.27 7.54
CA GLY A 267 -4.34 -24.43 7.40
C GLY A 267 -4.23 -25.31 8.66
N HIS A 268 -4.60 -24.82 9.84
CA HIS A 268 -4.53 -25.60 11.08
C HIS A 268 -5.91 -25.80 11.70
N ASN A 269 -6.46 -24.75 12.30
CA ASN A 269 -7.72 -24.80 13.03
C ASN A 269 -8.58 -23.57 12.74
N ILE A 270 -9.77 -23.79 12.19
CA ILE A 270 -10.80 -22.75 12.02
C ILE A 270 -12.07 -23.19 12.75
N PRO A 271 -12.91 -22.26 13.25
CA PRO A 271 -14.16 -22.62 13.90
C PRO A 271 -15.07 -23.41 12.97
N ARG A 272 -15.81 -24.38 13.53
CA ARG A 272 -16.77 -25.19 12.77
C ARG A 272 -17.86 -24.31 12.14
N THR A 273 -18.35 -23.33 12.88
CA THR A 273 -19.36 -22.37 12.43
C THR A 273 -18.73 -21.01 12.27
N ILE A 274 -18.73 -20.50 11.04
CA ILE A 274 -18.32 -19.13 10.68
C ILE A 274 -19.35 -18.58 9.69
N ASN A 275 -19.67 -17.31 9.83
CA ASN A 275 -20.62 -16.60 8.97
C ASN A 275 -19.99 -15.30 8.47
N SER A 276 -20.35 -14.90 7.25
CA SER A 276 -20.01 -13.60 6.70
C SER A 276 -20.74 -12.48 7.47
N THR A 277 -20.01 -11.44 7.83
CA THR A 277 -20.61 -10.19 8.30
C THR A 277 -21.03 -9.39 7.08
N VAL A 278 -22.32 -9.10 6.98
CA VAL A 278 -22.91 -8.34 5.86
C VAL A 278 -23.05 -6.87 6.23
N VAL A 279 -22.54 -5.97 5.41
CA VAL A 279 -22.69 -4.52 5.59
C VAL A 279 -23.02 -3.83 4.26
N PRO A 280 -23.70 -2.67 4.25
CA PRO A 280 -24.07 -2.00 3.00
C PRO A 280 -22.84 -1.57 2.18
N TYR A 281 -22.86 -1.83 0.88
CA TYR A 281 -21.91 -1.30 -0.09
C TYR A 281 -22.43 0.02 -0.65
N GLN A 282 -21.63 1.07 -0.58
CA GLN A 282 -22.00 2.42 -1.01
C GLN A 282 -20.82 3.10 -1.72
N LYS A 283 -21.14 4.05 -2.62
CA LYS A 283 -20.12 4.88 -3.27
C LYS A 283 -19.36 5.72 -2.25
N HIS A 284 -18.11 6.04 -2.56
CA HIS A 284 -17.19 6.84 -1.74
C HIS A 284 -16.77 6.19 -0.41
N GLN A 285 -17.14 4.92 -0.18
CA GLN A 285 -16.63 4.17 0.96
C GLN A 285 -15.13 3.95 0.84
N ILE A 286 -14.45 3.88 1.98
CA ILE A 286 -13.03 3.52 2.07
C ILE A 286 -12.92 2.25 2.90
N ILE A 287 -12.44 1.16 2.32
CA ILE A 287 -12.03 -0.03 3.05
C ILE A 287 -10.53 0.05 3.36
N ILE A 288 -10.17 -0.19 4.61
CA ILE A 288 -8.80 -0.29 5.07
C ILE A 288 -8.62 -1.66 5.69
N MET A 289 -7.64 -2.42 5.21
CA MET A 289 -7.26 -3.72 5.72
C MET A 289 -5.77 -3.72 6.05
N HIS A 290 -5.37 -4.22 7.21
CA HIS A 290 -3.95 -4.30 7.55
C HIS A 290 -3.61 -5.49 8.45
N SER A 291 -2.39 -6.01 8.34
CA SER A 291 -1.82 -7.00 9.26
C SER A 291 -1.52 -6.38 10.63
N ASP A 292 -1.13 -7.21 11.60
CA ASP A 292 -0.82 -6.70 12.94
C ASP A 292 0.56 -6.01 13.04
N GLY A 293 1.34 -6.00 11.96
CA GLY A 293 2.52 -5.13 11.79
C GLY A 293 2.22 -3.64 11.95
N LEU A 294 0.94 -3.24 11.84
CA LEU A 294 0.46 -1.92 12.21
C LEU A 294 -0.27 -1.95 13.57
N ARG A 295 -0.09 -0.90 14.36
CA ARG A 295 -0.91 -0.62 15.54
C ARG A 295 -2.38 -0.45 15.10
N THR A 296 -3.33 -0.90 15.91
CA THR A 296 -4.77 -0.85 15.59
C THR A 296 -5.46 0.43 16.06
N ARG A 297 -4.80 1.22 16.93
CA ARG A 297 -5.35 2.45 17.50
C ARG A 297 -4.92 3.66 16.65
N TRP A 298 -5.62 3.85 15.56
CA TRP A 298 -5.54 5.03 14.68
C TRP A 298 -6.96 5.46 14.27
N ASN A 299 -7.09 6.73 13.89
CA ASN A 299 -8.34 7.29 13.39
C ASN A 299 -8.08 8.27 12.25
N LEU A 300 -8.70 8.06 11.09
CA LEU A 300 -8.54 8.95 9.94
C LEU A 300 -9.00 10.39 10.21
N SER A 301 -9.92 10.60 11.17
CA SER A 301 -10.38 11.94 11.51
C SER A 301 -9.29 12.82 12.14
N GLU A 302 -8.18 12.24 12.60
CA GLU A 302 -7.03 12.97 13.14
C GLU A 302 -6.21 13.65 12.02
N LEU A 303 -6.38 13.22 10.77
CA LEU A 303 -5.67 13.73 9.61
C LEU A 303 -6.60 14.57 8.71
N ASN A 304 -6.33 15.87 8.65
CA ASN A 304 -7.17 16.82 7.93
C ASN A 304 -7.32 16.45 6.44
N SER A 305 -8.56 16.31 5.97
CA SER A 305 -8.89 16.01 4.56
C SER A 305 -8.26 14.72 4.00
N ILE A 306 -7.76 13.80 4.83
CA ILE A 306 -7.11 12.56 4.37
C ILE A 306 -8.05 11.67 3.54
N ILE A 307 -9.35 11.66 3.89
CA ILE A 307 -10.41 10.91 3.18
C ILE A 307 -10.53 11.32 1.70
N LYS A 308 -10.15 12.56 1.36
CA LYS A 308 -10.17 13.06 -0.02
C LYS A 308 -8.96 12.60 -0.84
N GLN A 309 -7.90 12.13 -0.19
CA GLN A 309 -6.67 11.69 -0.85
C GLN A 309 -6.85 10.31 -1.50
N SER A 310 -5.89 9.93 -2.35
CA SER A 310 -5.88 8.61 -2.96
C SER A 310 -5.64 7.49 -1.94
N PRO A 311 -5.94 6.23 -2.30
CA PRO A 311 -5.58 5.08 -1.48
C PRO A 311 -4.09 5.03 -1.13
N ALA A 312 -3.20 5.41 -2.06
CA ALA A 312 -1.75 5.39 -1.85
C ALA A 312 -1.32 6.34 -0.72
N ILE A 313 -1.88 7.56 -0.71
CA ILE A 313 -1.60 8.55 0.33
C ILE A 313 -2.18 8.12 1.68
N ILE A 314 -3.40 7.57 1.70
CA ILE A 314 -4.02 7.08 2.93
C ILE A 314 -3.20 5.91 3.52
N ALA A 315 -2.80 4.94 2.68
CA ALA A 315 -1.98 3.82 3.08
C ALA A 315 -0.65 4.29 3.70
N SER A 316 -0.01 5.26 3.06
CA SER A 316 1.25 5.87 3.52
C SER A 316 1.12 6.58 4.86
N ALA A 317 0.05 7.37 5.03
CA ALA A 317 -0.20 8.09 6.27
C ALA A 317 -0.48 7.14 7.44
N LEU A 318 -1.21 6.05 7.18
CA LEU A 318 -1.42 5.01 8.19
C LEU A 318 -0.13 4.26 8.52
N TYR A 319 0.66 3.93 7.51
CA TYR A 319 1.94 3.25 7.67
C TYR A 319 2.90 4.06 8.56
N ILE A 320 3.18 5.31 8.20
CA ILE A 320 4.20 6.13 8.88
C ILE A 320 3.88 6.32 10.37
N ASP A 321 2.60 6.48 10.73
CA ASP A 321 2.19 6.69 12.11
C ASP A 321 2.12 5.41 12.94
N ASN A 322 1.85 4.27 12.30
CA ASN A 322 1.39 3.07 13.00
C ASN A 322 2.25 1.82 12.79
N VAL A 323 3.23 1.83 11.89
CA VAL A 323 4.13 0.69 11.71
C VAL A 323 4.88 0.37 13.01
N ARG A 324 4.95 -0.91 13.36
CA ARG A 324 5.66 -1.37 14.57
C ARG A 324 7.17 -1.44 14.36
N GLY A 325 7.61 -1.81 13.15
CA GLY A 325 9.02 -2.03 12.81
C GLY A 325 9.63 -3.31 13.40
N THR A 326 8.79 -4.18 13.95
CA THR A 326 9.18 -5.46 14.58
C THR A 326 8.41 -6.64 14.00
N ASP A 327 7.76 -6.44 12.85
CA ASP A 327 7.01 -7.47 12.14
C ASP A 327 6.96 -7.15 10.64
N ASP A 328 6.51 -8.12 9.84
CA ASP A 328 6.00 -7.85 8.50
C ASP A 328 4.81 -6.88 8.61
N ALA A 329 4.63 -5.97 7.65
CA ALA A 329 3.58 -4.97 7.73
C ALA A 329 2.95 -4.70 6.36
N THR A 330 1.65 -4.96 6.26
CA THR A 330 0.84 -4.68 5.07
C THR A 330 -0.34 -3.81 5.42
N VAL A 331 -0.53 -2.74 4.67
CA VAL A 331 -1.74 -1.91 4.68
C VAL A 331 -2.29 -1.79 3.27
N LEU A 332 -3.55 -2.17 3.10
CA LEU A 332 -4.32 -2.07 1.87
C LEU A 332 -5.46 -1.08 2.08
N VAL A 333 -5.59 -0.14 1.14
CA VAL A 333 -6.67 0.84 1.12
C VAL A 333 -7.40 0.72 -0.21
N GLY A 334 -8.73 0.58 -0.16
CA GLY A 334 -9.61 0.60 -1.31
C GLY A 334 -10.63 1.72 -1.19
N LYS A 335 -10.84 2.51 -2.24
CA LYS A 335 -11.88 3.53 -2.36
C LYS A 335 -12.89 3.13 -3.41
N ILE A 336 -14.17 3.22 -3.06
CA ILE A 336 -15.28 2.95 -3.97
C ILE A 336 -15.60 4.20 -4.75
N ILE A 337 -15.58 4.11 -6.09
CA ILE A 337 -15.74 5.24 -7.02
C ILE A 337 -17.21 5.52 -7.35
#